data_AF-A0A1F7VG04-F1
#
_entry.id   AF-A0A1F7VG04-F1
#
_cell.length_a   1.000
_cell.length_b   1.000
_cell.length_c   1.000
_cell.angle_alpha   90.00
_cell.angle_beta   90.00
_cell.angle_gamma   90.00
#
_symmetry.space_group_name_H-M   'P 1'
#
loop_
_entity.id
_entity.type
_entity.pdbx_description
1 polymer ?
#
loop_
_entity_poly.entity_id
_entity_poly.type
_entity_poly.pdbx_seq_one_letter_code
_entity_poly.pdbx_strand_id
1 'polypeptide(L)'
;MTGSLQNRALVRSAVRAFFEERSYVEVETPVLTRHPDLQPTLSYFETEACVRGEAPERCALITSPEYAHKKLIALGTERTFELARVFRNNEPRDAWHELEFTLLEWYRTGASFEDGMEETLELIAFVCKQATGKTQATVDGRHIPLDRAQWDIRSLASLFEEYAGMTLSPTPTRRDYQEALDRAGLSYNSADSIGDLFQRLMLNLVEPALRRAERPMVVAYYPAHEASLACLNENGFAERFEVFIGGIELCNAYGELTDAHEQR
;
A
#
# COMPACT_ATOMS: atom_id res chain seq x y z
N MET A 1 10.45 9.22 25.76
CA MET A 1 9.27 8.36 25.50
C MET A 1 7.97 9.15 25.36
N THR A 2 7.66 10.13 26.21
CA THR A 2 6.45 10.97 26.13
C THR A 2 6.25 11.69 24.80
N GLY A 3 7.31 12.21 24.17
CA GLY A 3 7.20 12.91 22.88
C GLY A 3 6.76 12.05 21.69
N SER A 4 7.08 10.74 21.68
CA SER A 4 6.70 9.85 20.57
C SER A 4 5.20 9.54 20.57
N LEU A 5 4.63 9.24 21.74
CA LEU A 5 3.19 9.00 21.88
C LEU A 5 2.37 10.26 21.61
N GLN A 6 2.87 11.43 22.04
CA GLN A 6 2.25 12.72 21.74
C GLN A 6 2.24 13.00 20.22
N ASN A 7 3.37 12.81 19.53
CA ASN A 7 3.44 12.96 18.08
C ASN A 7 2.48 11.99 17.36
N ARG A 8 2.36 10.74 17.83
CA ARG A 8 1.40 9.78 17.29
C ARG A 8 -0.05 10.25 17.46
N ALA A 9 -0.40 10.82 18.62
CA ALA A 9 -1.72 11.39 18.84
C ALA A 9 -1.99 12.58 17.91
N LEU A 10 -0.99 13.46 17.72
CA LEU A 10 -1.08 14.60 16.79
C LEU A 10 -1.24 14.14 15.34
N VAL A 11 -0.48 13.13 14.91
CA VAL A 11 -0.63 12.52 13.57
C VAL A 11 -2.06 12.02 13.37
N ARG A 12 -2.62 11.26 14.32
CA ARG A 12 -4.00 10.76 14.24
C ARG A 12 -5.03 11.89 14.17
N SER A 13 -4.82 12.96 14.94
CA SER A 13 -5.70 14.13 14.91
C SER A 13 -5.61 14.88 13.58
N ALA A 14 -4.41 15.05 13.03
CA ALA A 14 -4.17 15.72 11.76
C ALA A 14 -4.77 14.93 10.58
N VAL A 15 -4.64 13.59 10.60
CA VAL A 15 -5.29 12.72 9.60
C VAL A 15 -6.80 12.95 9.58
N ARG A 16 -7.46 12.93 10.75
CA ARG A 16 -8.91 13.20 10.83
C ARG A 16 -9.26 14.58 10.29
N ALA A 17 -8.55 15.61 10.75
CA ALA A 17 -8.78 16.98 10.29
C ALA A 17 -8.66 17.10 8.76
N PHE A 18 -7.65 16.47 8.15
CA PHE A 18 -7.46 16.49 6.70
C PHE A 18 -8.67 15.97 5.93
N PHE A 19 -9.22 14.83 6.38
CA PHE A 19 -10.36 14.17 5.74
C PHE A 19 -11.69 14.87 6.05
N GLU A 20 -11.89 15.32 7.29
CA GLU A 20 -13.07 16.09 7.71
C GLU A 20 -13.19 17.40 6.92
N GLU A 21 -12.09 18.14 6.72
CA GLU A 21 -12.04 19.36 5.89
C GLU A 21 -12.40 19.09 4.42
N ARG A 22 -12.27 17.84 3.96
CA ARG A 22 -12.57 17.38 2.59
C ARG A 22 -13.89 16.62 2.50
N SER A 23 -14.75 16.71 3.52
CA SER A 23 -16.07 16.09 3.58
C SER A 23 -16.06 14.56 3.47
N TYR A 24 -14.98 13.92 3.91
CA TYR A 24 -14.98 12.47 4.09
C TYR A 24 -15.72 12.09 5.36
N VAL A 25 -16.37 10.91 5.34
CA VAL A 25 -17.02 10.33 6.50
C VAL A 25 -16.06 9.34 7.17
N GLU A 26 -15.72 9.57 8.45
CA GLU A 26 -15.00 8.54 9.25
C GLU A 26 -15.97 7.39 9.50
N VAL A 27 -15.54 6.17 9.19
CA VAL A 27 -16.33 4.95 9.41
C VAL A 27 -15.58 3.99 10.33
N GLU A 28 -16.32 3.06 10.94
CA GLU A 28 -15.76 1.93 11.68
C GLU A 28 -16.33 0.65 11.08
N THR A 29 -15.46 -0.23 10.60
CA THR A 29 -15.86 -1.47 9.94
C THR A 29 -15.54 -2.71 10.78
N PRO A 30 -16.19 -3.87 10.53
CA PRO A 30 -15.94 -5.07 11.32
C PRO A 30 -14.49 -5.57 11.21
N VAL A 31 -13.81 -5.67 12.35
CA VAL A 31 -12.45 -6.24 12.45
C VAL A 31 -12.44 -7.77 12.37
N LEU A 32 -13.53 -8.41 12.80
CA LEU A 32 -13.71 -9.86 12.72
C LEU A 32 -14.72 -10.18 11.61
N THR A 33 -14.31 -11.00 10.64
CA THR A 33 -15.13 -11.32 9.46
C THR A 33 -15.14 -12.82 9.17
N ARG A 34 -16.23 -13.30 8.56
CA ARG A 34 -16.37 -14.67 8.03
C ARG A 34 -15.61 -14.86 6.71
N HIS A 35 -15.40 -13.76 5.99
CA HIS A 35 -14.73 -13.73 4.70
C HIS A 35 -13.64 -12.66 4.80
N PRO A 36 -12.44 -13.04 5.28
CA PRO A 36 -11.30 -12.12 5.30
C PRO A 36 -10.89 -11.77 3.88
N ASP A 37 -10.13 -10.69 3.75
CA ASP A 37 -9.49 -10.33 2.51
C ASP A 37 -8.65 -11.50 1.97
N LEU A 38 -8.72 -11.72 0.66
CA LEU A 38 -8.06 -12.81 -0.04
C LEU A 38 -6.81 -12.35 -0.82
N GLN A 39 -6.27 -11.15 -0.53
CA GLN A 39 -5.02 -10.70 -1.14
C GLN A 39 -3.95 -11.81 -1.02
N PRO A 40 -3.48 -12.42 -2.13
CA PRO A 40 -2.76 -13.71 -2.08
C PRO A 40 -1.45 -13.69 -1.30
N THR A 41 -0.87 -12.51 -1.13
CA THR A 41 0.39 -12.29 -0.42
C THR A 41 0.20 -12.09 1.08
N LEU A 42 -1.02 -11.88 1.56
CA LEU A 42 -1.32 -11.62 2.96
C LEU A 42 -1.90 -12.87 3.63
N SER A 43 -1.38 -13.19 4.81
CA SER A 43 -1.96 -14.24 5.67
C SER A 43 -2.76 -13.59 6.80
N TYR A 44 -3.94 -14.12 7.09
CA TYR A 44 -4.79 -13.66 8.20
C TYR A 44 -4.65 -14.55 9.45
N PHE A 45 -5.10 -14.04 10.59
CA PHE A 45 -5.31 -14.84 11.79
C PHE A 45 -6.71 -15.44 11.76
N GLU A 46 -6.80 -16.76 11.93
CA GLU A 46 -8.06 -17.47 12.05
C GLU A 46 -8.49 -17.62 13.51
N THR A 47 -9.79 -17.61 13.75
CA THR A 47 -10.42 -17.90 15.04
C THR A 47 -11.83 -18.47 14.85
N GLU A 48 -12.52 -18.78 15.94
CA GLU A 48 -13.90 -19.29 15.92
C GLU A 48 -14.83 -18.40 16.74
N ALA A 49 -15.95 -18.01 16.14
CA ALA A 49 -17.02 -17.30 16.81
C ALA A 49 -18.00 -18.30 17.46
N CYS A 50 -18.10 -18.24 18.79
CA CYS A 50 -19.04 -19.05 19.56
C CYS A 50 -20.29 -18.23 19.89
N VAL A 51 -21.35 -18.38 19.09
CA VAL A 51 -22.66 -17.76 19.34
C VAL A 51 -23.52 -18.71 20.16
N ARG A 52 -24.18 -18.21 21.21
CA ARG A 52 -24.98 -19.03 22.11
C ARG A 52 -26.12 -19.72 21.34
N GLY A 53 -26.12 -21.05 21.34
CA GLY A 53 -27.16 -21.86 20.71
C GLY A 53 -26.90 -22.16 19.23
N GLU A 54 -25.76 -21.74 18.69
CA GLU A 54 -25.34 -22.01 17.32
C GLU A 54 -24.05 -22.86 17.32
N ALA A 55 -23.76 -23.49 16.18
CA ALA A 55 -22.48 -24.15 15.99
C ALA A 55 -21.35 -23.09 15.92
N PRO A 56 -20.13 -23.40 16.40
CA PRO A 56 -18.98 -22.53 16.18
C PRO A 56 -18.80 -22.23 14.70
N GLU A 57 -18.50 -20.98 14.38
CA GLU A 57 -18.30 -20.51 13.01
C GLU A 57 -16.86 -20.03 12.84
N ARG A 58 -16.20 -20.45 11.75
CA ARG A 58 -14.86 -19.96 11.42
C ARG A 58 -14.92 -18.49 11.01
N CYS A 59 -14.03 -17.71 11.57
CA CYS A 59 -13.84 -16.31 11.25
C CYS A 59 -12.35 -15.95 11.27
N ALA A 60 -12.03 -14.76 10.80
CA ALA A 60 -10.67 -14.26 10.75
C ALA A 60 -10.62 -12.77 11.07
N LEU A 61 -9.47 -12.35 11.59
CA LEU A 61 -9.15 -10.93 11.73
C LEU A 61 -8.78 -10.37 10.35
N ILE A 62 -9.27 -9.17 10.04
CA ILE A 62 -8.99 -8.50 8.77
C ILE A 62 -7.51 -8.13 8.63
N THR A 63 -6.98 -8.26 7.42
CA THR A 63 -5.67 -7.73 7.01
C THR A 63 -5.77 -6.30 6.46
N SER A 64 -6.97 -5.90 6.05
CA SER A 64 -7.38 -4.58 5.56
C SER A 64 -8.91 -4.38 5.70
N PRO A 65 -9.42 -3.16 5.95
CA PRO A 65 -10.86 -2.85 5.86
C PRO A 65 -11.37 -2.68 4.40
N GLU A 66 -10.52 -2.86 3.39
CA GLU A 66 -10.78 -2.64 1.95
C GLU A 66 -12.18 -3.07 1.47
N TYR A 67 -12.53 -4.36 1.64
CA TYR A 67 -13.81 -4.90 1.21
C TYR A 67 -15.01 -4.25 1.90
N ALA A 68 -14.86 -3.83 3.17
CA ALA A 68 -15.93 -3.16 3.89
C ALA A 68 -16.15 -1.75 3.33
N HIS A 69 -15.07 -1.01 3.05
CA HIS A 69 -15.16 0.28 2.36
C HIS A 69 -15.81 0.15 0.99
N LYS A 70 -15.37 -0.81 0.16
CA LYS A 70 -15.96 -1.05 -1.17
C LYS A 70 -17.47 -1.29 -1.11
N LYS A 71 -17.96 -2.00 -0.08
CA LYS A 71 -19.42 -2.16 0.15
C LYS A 71 -20.11 -0.84 0.49
N LEU A 72 -19.51 0.00 1.33
CA LEU A 72 -20.05 1.32 1.67
C LEU A 72 -20.12 2.24 0.44
N ILE A 73 -19.10 2.20 -0.40
CA ILE A 73 -19.07 2.90 -1.68
C ILE A 73 -20.17 2.40 -2.62
N ALA A 74 -20.30 1.07 -2.76
CA ALA A 74 -21.35 0.46 -3.57
C ALA A 74 -22.78 0.77 -3.07
N LEU A 75 -22.94 1.06 -1.77
CA LEU A 75 -24.20 1.51 -1.16
C LEU A 75 -24.47 3.01 -1.34
N GLY A 76 -23.57 3.74 -2.00
CA GLY A 76 -23.75 5.15 -2.37
C GLY A 76 -23.00 6.15 -1.49
N THR A 77 -22.11 5.70 -0.59
CA THR A 77 -21.22 6.65 0.12
C THR A 77 -20.11 7.08 -0.84
N GLU A 78 -19.91 8.38 -1.03
CA GLU A 78 -18.92 8.84 -2.03
C GLU A 78 -17.50 8.98 -1.46
N ARG A 79 -17.38 9.27 -0.15
CA ARG A 79 -16.10 9.59 0.52
C ARG A 79 -16.05 8.97 1.91
N THR A 80 -15.19 7.97 2.10
CA THR A 80 -15.01 7.30 3.40
C THR A 80 -13.55 7.23 3.80
N PHE A 81 -13.25 7.28 5.10
CA PHE A 81 -11.93 6.95 5.62
C PHE A 81 -12.03 6.21 6.96
N GLU A 82 -11.04 5.41 7.30
CA GLU A 82 -10.96 4.67 8.56
C GLU A 82 -9.52 4.59 9.06
N LEU A 83 -9.31 4.81 10.36
CA LEU A 83 -8.06 4.48 11.06
C LEU A 83 -8.19 3.11 11.73
N ALA A 84 -8.15 2.06 10.90
CA ALA A 84 -8.48 0.69 11.28
C ALA A 84 -7.40 0.01 12.14
N ARG A 85 -7.81 -1.05 12.83
CA ARG A 85 -6.90 -2.05 13.40
C ARG A 85 -6.89 -3.28 12.51
N VAL A 86 -5.72 -3.60 11.99
CA VAL A 86 -5.53 -4.70 11.05
C VAL A 86 -4.46 -5.65 11.55
N PHE A 87 -4.57 -6.90 11.10
CA PHE A 87 -3.76 -8.00 11.60
C PHE A 87 -3.19 -8.78 10.43
N ARG A 88 -1.87 -8.90 10.36
CA ARG A 88 -1.17 -9.68 9.33
C ARG A 88 -0.36 -10.78 10.00
N ASN A 89 -0.65 -12.01 9.60
CA ASN A 89 0.01 -13.21 10.06
C ASN A 89 1.19 -13.55 9.12
N ASN A 90 2.11 -14.39 9.58
CA ASN A 90 3.29 -14.82 8.81
C ASN A 90 4.21 -13.69 8.33
N GLU A 91 4.18 -12.54 9.01
CA GLU A 91 5.09 -11.42 8.76
C GLU A 91 6.48 -11.67 9.38
N PRO A 92 7.55 -11.05 8.83
CA PRO A 92 8.88 -11.07 9.44
C PRO A 92 8.86 -10.52 10.88
N ARG A 93 9.75 -11.03 11.73
CA ARG A 93 10.02 -10.43 13.05
C ARG A 93 11.21 -9.49 12.95
N ASP A 94 10.94 -8.23 12.63
CA ASP A 94 11.97 -7.19 12.53
C ASP A 94 11.49 -5.86 13.14
N ALA A 95 12.21 -4.77 12.86
CA ALA A 95 11.90 -3.44 13.41
C ALA A 95 10.78 -2.69 12.68
N TRP A 96 10.31 -3.21 11.53
CA TRP A 96 9.35 -2.57 10.64
C TRP A 96 7.98 -3.26 10.65
N HIS A 97 7.91 -4.51 11.11
CA HIS A 97 6.70 -5.32 11.08
C HIS A 97 6.21 -5.64 12.49
N GLU A 98 4.92 -5.35 12.72
CA GLU A 98 4.15 -5.82 13.86
C GLU A 98 2.91 -6.55 13.35
N LEU A 99 2.51 -7.60 14.05
CA LEU A 99 1.38 -8.44 13.63
C LEU A 99 0.03 -7.71 13.74
N GLU A 100 -0.04 -6.66 14.57
CA GLU A 100 -1.16 -5.74 14.72
C GLU A 100 -0.66 -4.30 14.52
N PHE A 101 -1.30 -3.55 13.62
CA PHE A 101 -0.92 -2.15 13.37
C PHE A 101 -2.10 -1.25 12.98
N THR A 102 -1.85 0.06 12.93
CA THR A 102 -2.84 1.03 12.42
C THR A 102 -2.70 1.13 10.91
N LEU A 103 -3.78 0.90 10.19
CA LEU A 103 -3.87 1.27 8.78
C LEU A 103 -4.81 2.47 8.65
N LEU A 104 -4.43 3.43 7.80
CA LEU A 104 -5.36 4.43 7.29
C LEU A 104 -5.83 3.94 5.92
N GLU A 105 -7.14 3.79 5.77
CA GLU A 105 -7.79 3.45 4.51
C GLU A 105 -8.76 4.56 4.12
N TRP A 106 -8.87 4.91 2.84
CA TRP A 106 -9.90 5.83 2.38
C TRP A 106 -10.29 5.58 0.92
N TYR A 107 -11.51 5.97 0.59
CA TYR A 107 -12.12 5.78 -0.72
C TYR A 107 -12.84 7.05 -1.16
N ARG A 108 -12.71 7.39 -2.44
CA ARG A 108 -13.38 8.53 -3.08
C ARG A 108 -13.88 8.16 -4.47
N THR A 109 -15.18 8.23 -4.68
CA THR A 109 -15.80 8.04 -6.00
C THR A 109 -15.52 9.23 -6.92
N GLY A 110 -15.41 8.97 -8.23
CA GLY A 110 -15.26 10.01 -9.25
C GLY A 110 -13.88 10.67 -9.29
N ALA A 111 -12.90 10.13 -8.56
CA ALA A 111 -11.51 10.53 -8.62
C ALA A 111 -10.74 9.70 -9.65
N SER A 112 -9.81 10.34 -10.37
CA SER A 112 -8.82 9.63 -11.17
C SER A 112 -7.70 9.04 -10.30
N PHE A 113 -6.90 8.15 -10.90
CA PHE A 113 -5.68 7.62 -10.31
C PHE A 113 -4.72 8.73 -9.89
N GLU A 114 -4.55 9.76 -10.73
CA GLU A 114 -3.72 10.93 -10.46
C GLU A 114 -4.28 11.77 -9.30
N ASP A 115 -5.61 11.91 -9.20
CA ASP A 115 -6.22 12.64 -8.08
C ASP A 115 -5.99 11.93 -6.74
N GLY A 116 -5.95 10.58 -6.72
CA GLY A 116 -5.62 9.79 -5.54
C GLY A 116 -4.15 9.94 -5.15
N MET A 117 -3.26 9.99 -6.15
CA MET A 117 -1.84 10.26 -5.94
C MET A 117 -1.62 11.64 -5.33
N GLU A 118 -2.20 12.70 -5.91
CA GLU A 118 -2.04 14.06 -5.40
C GLU A 118 -2.60 14.21 -3.98
N GLU A 119 -3.77 13.64 -3.70
CA GLU A 119 -4.37 13.65 -2.35
C GLU A 119 -3.49 12.95 -1.32
N THR A 120 -2.81 11.86 -1.70
CA THR A 120 -1.85 11.17 -0.83
C THR A 120 -0.66 12.07 -0.49
N LEU A 121 -0.12 12.79 -1.48
CA LEU A 121 1.00 13.71 -1.26
C LEU A 121 0.59 14.92 -0.39
N GLU A 122 -0.61 15.47 -0.63
CA GLU A 122 -1.19 16.53 0.21
C GLU A 122 -1.39 16.07 1.65
N LEU A 123 -1.92 14.86 1.86
CA LEU A 123 -2.14 14.27 3.18
C LEU A 123 -0.81 14.18 3.95
N ILE A 124 0.23 13.63 3.34
CA ILE A 124 1.54 13.46 3.98
C ILE A 124 2.13 14.82 4.38
N ALA A 125 2.11 15.80 3.47
CA ALA A 125 2.62 17.14 3.73
C ALA A 125 1.82 17.83 4.85
N PHE A 126 0.48 17.75 4.80
CA PHE A 126 -0.42 18.33 5.80
C PHE A 126 -0.17 17.72 7.18
N VAL A 127 -0.16 16.39 7.29
CA VAL A 127 0.05 15.68 8.56
C VAL A 127 1.42 15.99 9.16
N CYS A 128 2.49 16.01 8.34
CA CYS A 128 3.81 16.39 8.82
C CYS A 128 3.80 17.81 9.41
N LYS A 129 3.19 18.76 8.69
CA LYS A 129 3.13 20.16 9.11
C LYS A 129 2.32 20.34 10.37
N GLN A 130 1.15 19.73 10.47
CA GLN A 130 0.28 19.82 11.64
C GLN A 130 0.87 19.13 12.87
N ALA A 131 1.44 17.93 12.71
CA ALA A 131 1.93 17.15 13.84
C ALA A 131 3.30 17.61 14.37
N THR A 132 4.13 18.23 13.52
CA THR A 132 5.53 18.55 13.87
C THR A 132 5.91 20.03 13.70
N GLY A 133 5.08 20.81 13.01
CA GLY A 133 5.39 22.19 12.61
C GLY A 133 6.38 22.30 11.44
N LYS A 134 6.91 21.19 10.92
CA LYS A 134 7.95 21.13 9.89
C LYS A 134 7.39 20.70 8.53
N THR A 135 8.20 20.83 7.48
CA THR A 135 7.89 20.35 6.11
C THR A 135 8.85 19.23 5.67
N GLN A 136 9.47 18.55 6.64
CA GLN A 136 10.44 17.49 6.40
C GLN A 136 10.31 16.35 7.42
N ALA A 137 10.46 15.12 6.95
CA ALA A 137 10.62 13.94 7.79
C ALA A 137 12.07 13.78 8.24
N THR A 138 12.30 13.04 9.33
CA THR A 138 13.63 12.59 9.72
C THR A 138 13.64 11.07 9.79
N VAL A 139 14.41 10.43 8.90
CA VAL A 139 14.51 8.97 8.77
C VAL A 139 15.98 8.60 8.83
N ASP A 140 16.38 7.78 9.82
CA ASP A 140 17.78 7.39 10.07
C ASP A 140 18.76 8.58 10.08
N GLY A 141 18.34 9.69 10.69
CA GLY A 141 19.14 10.93 10.78
C GLY A 141 19.17 11.79 9.51
N ARG A 142 18.58 11.33 8.39
CA ARG A 142 18.44 12.10 7.15
C ARG A 142 17.20 12.98 7.20
N HIS A 143 17.29 14.19 6.66
CA HIS A 143 16.16 15.09 6.51
C HIS A 143 15.59 14.98 5.10
N ILE A 144 14.34 14.54 5.01
CA ILE A 144 13.67 14.28 3.73
C ILE A 144 12.58 15.33 3.55
N PRO A 145 12.69 16.22 2.55
CA PRO A 145 11.68 17.25 2.33
C PRO A 145 10.38 16.64 1.83
N LEU A 146 9.25 17.15 2.29
CA LEU A 146 7.90 16.64 1.96
C LEU A 146 7.08 17.61 1.11
N ASP A 147 7.66 18.76 0.75
CA ASP A 147 7.04 19.71 -0.17
C ASP A 147 6.80 19.05 -1.53
N ARG A 148 5.63 19.27 -2.12
CA ARG A 148 5.19 18.62 -3.36
C ARG A 148 6.21 18.67 -4.51
N ALA A 149 6.93 19.77 -4.66
CA ALA A 149 7.96 19.97 -5.68
C ALA A 149 9.21 19.10 -5.48
N GLN A 150 9.36 18.47 -4.31
CA GLN A 150 10.49 17.61 -3.95
C GLN A 150 10.24 16.13 -4.23
N TRP A 151 9.02 15.76 -4.65
CA TRP A 151 8.66 14.38 -4.95
C TRP A 151 9.13 13.96 -6.33
N ASP A 152 9.77 12.80 -6.40
CA ASP A 152 10.01 12.10 -7.65
C ASP A 152 8.83 11.17 -7.94
N ILE A 153 8.20 11.32 -9.11
CA ILE A 153 7.14 10.41 -9.56
C ILE A 153 7.74 9.58 -10.70
N ARG A 154 7.86 8.28 -10.48
CA ARG A 154 8.55 7.35 -11.38
C ARG A 154 7.64 6.18 -11.71
N SER A 155 7.66 5.73 -12.96
CA SER A 155 7.07 4.43 -13.29
C SER A 155 7.98 3.32 -12.80
N LEU A 156 7.40 2.19 -12.39
CA LEU A 156 8.16 1.01 -12.00
C LEU A 156 9.04 0.51 -13.14
N ALA A 157 8.55 0.60 -14.38
CA ALA A 157 9.33 0.27 -15.57
C ALA A 157 10.61 1.11 -15.67
N SER A 158 10.56 2.41 -15.36
CA SER A 158 11.75 3.26 -15.37
C SER A 158 12.77 2.87 -14.28
N LEU A 159 12.30 2.36 -13.14
CA LEU A 159 13.19 1.89 -12.07
C LEU A 159 13.81 0.53 -12.40
N PHE A 160 13.06 -0.36 -13.05
CA PHE A 160 13.59 -1.63 -13.57
C PHE A 160 14.64 -1.40 -14.67
N GLU A 161 14.41 -0.43 -15.55
CA GLU A 161 15.40 -0.07 -16.56
C GLU A 161 16.69 0.47 -15.92
N GLU A 162 16.54 1.39 -14.96
CA GLU A 162 17.68 2.06 -14.30
C GLU A 162 18.47 1.11 -13.38
N TYR A 163 17.79 0.31 -12.56
CA TYR A 163 18.43 -0.46 -11.48
C TYR A 163 18.51 -1.97 -11.73
N ALA A 164 17.60 -2.53 -12.53
CA ALA A 164 17.61 -3.95 -12.87
C ALA A 164 18.14 -4.25 -14.29
N GLY A 165 18.40 -3.21 -15.11
CA GLY A 165 18.82 -3.39 -16.50
C GLY A 165 17.81 -4.22 -17.29
N MET A 166 16.52 -4.04 -17.01
CA MET A 166 15.41 -4.77 -17.60
C MET A 166 14.35 -3.81 -18.10
N THR A 167 13.97 -3.92 -19.37
CA THR A 167 12.75 -3.28 -19.86
C THR A 167 11.55 -4.07 -19.35
N LEU A 168 10.81 -3.48 -18.41
CA LEU A 168 9.60 -4.09 -17.85
C LEU A 168 8.41 -3.89 -18.79
N SER A 169 7.83 -4.99 -19.28
CA SER A 169 6.57 -4.99 -20.02
C SER A 169 5.36 -5.03 -19.06
N PRO A 170 4.13 -4.70 -19.52
CA PRO A 170 2.93 -4.84 -18.70
C PRO A 170 2.60 -6.29 -18.34
N THR A 171 2.98 -7.25 -19.19
CA THR A 171 2.75 -8.69 -19.02
C THR A 171 4.06 -9.46 -19.09
N PRO A 172 4.97 -9.24 -18.11
CA PRO A 172 6.26 -9.92 -18.11
C PRO A 172 6.03 -11.40 -17.87
N THR A 173 6.89 -12.21 -18.49
CA THR A 173 6.89 -13.66 -18.29
C THR A 173 7.85 -14.02 -17.16
N ARG A 174 7.69 -15.23 -16.61
CA ARG A 174 8.67 -15.79 -15.67
C ARG A 174 10.09 -15.77 -16.24
N ARG A 175 10.24 -16.04 -17.54
CA ARG A 175 11.53 -16.08 -18.22
C ARG A 175 12.21 -14.70 -18.21
N ASP A 176 11.45 -13.62 -18.43
CA ASP A 176 12.00 -12.26 -18.42
C ASP A 176 12.63 -11.93 -17.07
N TYR A 177 11.97 -12.32 -15.97
CA TYR A 177 12.50 -12.14 -14.62
C TYR A 177 13.67 -13.06 -14.30
N GLN A 178 13.64 -14.31 -14.75
CA GLN A 178 14.75 -15.25 -14.59
C GLN A 178 16.01 -14.72 -15.28
N GLU A 179 15.90 -14.23 -16.52
CA GLU A 179 17.02 -13.65 -17.25
C GLU A 179 17.59 -12.40 -16.55
N ALA A 180 16.73 -11.57 -15.93
CA ALA A 180 17.18 -10.43 -15.14
C ALA A 180 17.91 -10.86 -13.84
N LEU A 181 17.38 -11.86 -13.13
CA LEU A 181 18.01 -12.43 -11.94
C LEU A 181 19.36 -13.07 -12.26
N ASP A 182 19.44 -13.83 -13.37
CA ASP A 182 20.68 -14.47 -13.84
C ASP A 182 21.75 -13.41 -14.16
N ARG A 183 21.38 -12.31 -14.85
CA ARG A 183 22.29 -11.18 -15.12
C ARG A 183 22.79 -10.52 -13.83
N ALA A 184 21.93 -10.40 -12.82
CA ALA A 184 22.26 -9.84 -11.53
C ALA A 184 23.03 -10.82 -10.61
N GLY A 185 23.18 -12.09 -11.01
CA GLY A 185 23.79 -13.13 -10.17
C GLY A 185 22.94 -13.51 -8.95
N LEU A 186 21.63 -13.32 -9.01
CA LEU A 186 20.68 -13.61 -7.94
C LEU A 186 20.06 -14.99 -8.12
N SER A 187 20.04 -15.78 -7.05
CA SER A 187 19.46 -17.14 -7.07
C SER A 187 17.94 -17.12 -6.92
N TYR A 188 17.28 -18.06 -7.58
CA TYR A 188 15.85 -18.35 -7.47
C TYR A 188 15.60 -19.86 -7.54
N ASN A 189 14.42 -20.30 -7.06
CA ASN A 189 14.04 -21.72 -7.14
C ASN A 189 13.13 -21.96 -8.35
N SER A 190 13.12 -23.19 -8.86
CA SER A 190 12.20 -23.58 -9.95
C SER A 190 10.72 -23.49 -9.54
N ALA A 191 10.42 -23.60 -8.25
CA ALA A 191 9.08 -23.52 -7.68
C ALA A 191 8.61 -22.10 -7.36
N ASP A 192 9.52 -21.10 -7.33
CA ASP A 192 9.17 -19.70 -7.07
C ASP A 192 8.12 -19.26 -8.09
N SER A 193 7.02 -18.62 -7.67
CA SER A 193 5.99 -18.06 -8.55
C SER A 193 6.51 -16.86 -9.36
N ILE A 194 5.71 -16.31 -10.29
CA ILE A 194 6.13 -15.10 -11.01
C ILE A 194 6.31 -13.91 -10.05
N GLY A 195 5.40 -13.79 -9.07
CA GLY A 195 5.48 -12.78 -8.01
C GLY A 195 6.71 -12.95 -7.14
N ASP A 196 7.10 -14.19 -6.79
CA ASP A 196 8.34 -14.42 -6.03
C ASP A 196 9.59 -13.93 -6.79
N LEU A 197 9.65 -14.17 -8.10
CA LEU A 197 10.76 -13.69 -8.94
C LEU A 197 10.76 -12.15 -9.03
N PHE A 198 9.59 -11.54 -9.20
CA PHE A 198 9.41 -10.09 -9.19
C PHE A 198 9.87 -9.48 -7.86
N GLN A 199 9.41 -10.02 -6.73
CA GLN A 199 9.77 -9.60 -5.39
C GLN A 199 11.28 -9.70 -5.15
N ARG A 200 11.93 -10.76 -5.63
CA ARG A 200 13.41 -10.86 -5.57
C ARG A 200 14.10 -9.72 -6.31
N LEU A 201 13.64 -9.35 -7.50
CA LEU A 201 14.19 -8.20 -8.24
C LEU A 201 13.95 -6.88 -7.49
N MET A 202 12.75 -6.68 -6.95
CA MET A 202 12.41 -5.51 -6.14
C MET A 202 13.34 -5.37 -4.93
N LEU A 203 13.39 -6.39 -4.08
CA LEU A 203 14.15 -6.39 -2.82
C LEU A 203 15.65 -6.18 -3.01
N ASN A 204 16.22 -6.75 -4.08
CA ASN A 204 17.67 -6.78 -4.29
C ASN A 204 18.17 -5.67 -5.19
N LEU A 205 17.36 -5.15 -6.11
CA LEU A 205 17.82 -4.20 -7.14
C LEU A 205 17.15 -2.83 -7.04
N VAL A 206 15.83 -2.78 -6.83
CA VAL A 206 15.06 -1.52 -6.84
C VAL A 206 15.01 -0.88 -5.46
N GLU A 207 14.54 -1.59 -4.44
CA GLU A 207 14.40 -1.05 -3.07
C GLU A 207 15.69 -0.52 -2.45
N PRO A 208 16.88 -1.11 -2.68
CA PRO A 208 18.11 -0.53 -2.18
C PRO A 208 18.37 0.87 -2.75
N ALA A 209 17.91 1.18 -3.96
CA ALA A 209 17.97 2.54 -4.50
C ALA A 209 16.95 3.45 -3.82
N LEU A 210 15.72 3.00 -3.61
CA LEU A 210 14.68 3.74 -2.87
C LEU A 210 15.12 4.09 -1.44
N ARG A 211 15.81 3.17 -0.74
CA ARG A 211 16.37 3.43 0.59
C ARG A 211 17.44 4.51 0.60
N ARG A 212 18.23 4.61 -0.48
CA ARG A 212 19.30 5.61 -0.62
C ARG A 212 18.79 6.95 -1.16
N ALA A 213 17.56 7.02 -1.67
CA ALA A 213 16.99 8.24 -2.20
C ALA A 213 16.97 9.35 -1.14
N GLU A 214 17.38 10.55 -1.54
CA GLU A 214 17.32 11.77 -0.70
C GLU A 214 15.96 12.47 -0.78
N ARG A 215 15.19 12.14 -1.83
CA ARG A 215 13.85 12.66 -2.11
C ARG A 215 12.80 11.58 -1.88
N PRO A 216 11.59 11.94 -1.42
CA PRO A 216 10.48 10.99 -1.38
C PRO A 216 10.06 10.63 -2.80
N MET A 217 9.59 9.40 -2.99
CA MET A 217 9.27 8.88 -4.31
C MET A 217 7.88 8.25 -4.35
N VAL A 218 7.14 8.54 -5.41
CA VAL A 218 6.00 7.74 -5.85
C VAL A 218 6.47 6.78 -6.92
N VAL A 219 6.19 5.50 -6.75
CA VAL A 219 6.45 4.45 -7.73
C VAL A 219 5.11 4.00 -8.28
N ALA A 220 4.87 4.19 -9.58
CA ALA A 220 3.57 3.97 -10.22
C ALA A 220 3.65 2.96 -11.38
N TYR A 221 2.49 2.46 -11.80
CA TYR A 221 2.31 1.60 -12.98
C TYR A 221 3.00 0.23 -12.86
N TYR A 222 2.34 -0.67 -12.15
CA TYR A 222 2.83 -2.03 -11.88
C TYR A 222 2.45 -2.98 -13.03
N PRO A 223 3.19 -4.07 -13.26
CA PRO A 223 2.80 -5.08 -14.25
C PRO A 223 1.45 -5.71 -13.86
N ALA A 224 0.70 -6.22 -14.84
CA ALA A 224 -0.67 -6.67 -14.64
C ALA A 224 -0.83 -7.79 -13.60
N HIS A 225 0.16 -8.67 -13.44
CA HIS A 225 0.11 -9.71 -12.40
C HIS A 225 0.34 -9.16 -10.97
N GLU A 226 0.79 -7.91 -10.84
CA GLU A 226 0.93 -7.15 -9.60
C GLU A 226 -0.18 -6.08 -9.47
N ALA A 227 -1.25 -6.18 -10.27
CA ALA A 227 -2.36 -5.23 -10.24
C ALA A 227 -3.11 -5.26 -8.90
N SER A 228 -3.07 -6.37 -8.16
CA SER A 228 -3.94 -6.58 -7.00
C SER A 228 -5.40 -6.34 -7.39
N LEU A 229 -6.00 -5.24 -6.93
CA LEU A 229 -7.39 -4.85 -7.23
C LEU A 229 -7.48 -3.57 -8.09
N ALA A 230 -6.36 -3.20 -8.74
CA ALA A 230 -6.28 -2.06 -9.63
C ALA A 230 -6.82 -2.37 -11.04
N CYS A 231 -7.39 -1.36 -11.70
CA CYS A 231 -7.66 -1.38 -13.14
C CYS A 231 -6.34 -1.29 -13.95
N LEU A 232 -6.40 -1.71 -15.21
CA LEU A 232 -5.29 -1.53 -16.16
C LEU A 232 -5.49 -0.26 -16.99
N ASN A 233 -4.40 0.49 -17.18
CA ASN A 233 -4.37 1.64 -18.08
C ASN A 233 -4.31 1.19 -19.56
N GLU A 234 -4.34 2.16 -20.48
CA GLU A 234 -4.31 1.92 -21.93
C GLU A 234 -3.08 1.13 -22.41
N ASN A 235 -1.97 1.17 -21.66
CA ASN A 235 -0.73 0.46 -21.96
C ASN A 235 -0.66 -0.92 -21.28
N GLY A 236 -1.72 -1.34 -20.58
CA GLY A 236 -1.81 -2.63 -19.89
C GLY A 236 -1.10 -2.69 -18.54
N PHE A 237 -0.59 -1.56 -18.02
CA PHE A 237 -0.05 -1.50 -16.66
C PHE A 237 -1.15 -1.20 -15.66
N ALA A 238 -1.04 -1.78 -14.47
CA ALA A 238 -1.95 -1.51 -13.37
C ALA A 238 -1.84 -0.06 -12.90
N GLU A 239 -2.97 0.62 -12.74
CA GLU A 239 -3.07 1.90 -12.05
C GLU A 239 -2.88 1.70 -10.55
N ARG A 240 -1.67 1.33 -10.17
CA ARG A 240 -1.19 1.14 -8.79
C ARG A 240 -0.03 2.09 -8.56
N PHE A 241 0.01 2.73 -7.39
CA PHE A 241 1.20 3.41 -6.93
C PHE A 241 1.51 3.09 -5.47
N GLU A 242 2.79 3.16 -5.14
CA GLU A 242 3.31 3.09 -3.79
C GLU A 242 4.11 4.37 -3.47
N VAL A 243 4.12 4.75 -2.20
CA VAL A 243 4.81 5.94 -1.70
C VAL A 243 5.94 5.54 -0.77
N PHE A 244 7.16 5.97 -1.10
CA PHE A 244 8.35 5.69 -0.33
C PHE A 244 8.97 6.96 0.26
N ILE A 245 9.27 6.94 1.56
CA ILE A 245 9.97 8.03 2.25
C ILE A 245 11.14 7.44 3.03
N GLY A 246 12.36 7.78 2.61
CA GLY A 246 13.58 7.26 3.23
C GLY A 246 13.75 5.75 3.06
N GLY A 247 13.11 5.17 2.04
CA GLY A 247 13.11 3.73 1.80
C GLY A 247 12.03 2.94 2.51
N ILE A 248 11.15 3.61 3.24
CA ILE A 248 10.01 2.99 3.92
C ILE A 248 8.78 3.23 3.05
N GLU A 249 8.11 2.15 2.67
CA GLU A 249 6.78 2.22 2.06
C GLU A 249 5.78 2.75 3.11
N LEU A 250 5.05 3.81 2.78
CA LEU A 250 4.05 4.41 3.67
C LEU A 250 2.62 4.24 3.17
N CYS A 251 2.44 4.00 1.88
CA CYS A 251 1.12 3.90 1.25
C CYS A 251 1.22 3.08 -0.02
N ASN A 252 0.17 2.32 -0.28
CA ASN A 252 -0.13 1.65 -1.53
C ASN A 252 -1.58 2.05 -1.90
N ALA A 253 -1.81 2.40 -3.16
CA ALA A 253 -3.10 2.87 -3.64
C ALA A 253 -3.35 2.48 -5.10
N TYR A 254 -4.63 2.47 -5.49
CA TYR A 254 -5.07 1.95 -6.77
C TYR A 254 -6.14 2.83 -7.43
N GLY A 255 -6.17 2.85 -8.76
CA GLY A 255 -7.39 3.07 -9.53
C GLY A 255 -8.23 1.81 -9.42
N GLU A 256 -9.36 1.86 -8.71
CA GLU A 256 -10.10 0.66 -8.32
C GLU A 256 -10.74 -0.07 -9.50
N LEU A 257 -10.54 -1.40 -9.58
CA LEU A 257 -11.22 -2.25 -10.54
C LEU A 257 -12.72 -2.31 -10.19
N THR A 258 -13.56 -1.76 -11.06
CA THR A 258 -15.02 -1.69 -10.88
C THR A 258 -15.78 -2.73 -11.70
N ASP A 259 -15.12 -3.43 -12.63
CA ASP A 259 -15.74 -4.49 -13.42
C ASP A 259 -15.87 -5.78 -12.60
N ALA A 260 -17.11 -6.13 -12.24
CA ALA A 260 -17.41 -7.30 -11.44
C ALA A 260 -17.16 -8.66 -12.14
N HIS A 261 -17.00 -8.69 -13.46
CA HIS A 261 -16.61 -9.89 -14.20
C HIS A 261 -15.10 -10.11 -14.19
N GLU A 262 -14.31 -9.05 -14.29
CA GLU A 262 -12.85 -9.10 -14.19
C GLU A 262 -12.38 -9.40 -12.77
N GLN A 263 -13.15 -8.94 -11.76
CA GLN A 263 -12.87 -9.12 -10.34
C GLN A 263 -13.13 -10.56 -9.80
N ARG A 264 -13.82 -11.43 -10.56
CA ARG A 264 -14.21 -12.80 -10.14
C ARG A 264 -13.15 -13.84 -10.44
#